data_AF-A0A6J1SJ52-F1
#
_entry.id   AF-A0A6J1SJ52-F1
#
_cell.length_a   1.000
_cell.length_b   1.000
_cell.length_c   1.000
_cell.angle_alpha   90.00
_cell.angle_beta   90.00
_cell.angle_gamma   90.00
#
_symmetry.space_group_name_H-M   'P 1'
#
loop_
_entity.id
_entity.type
_entity.pdbx_description
1 polymer ?
#
loop_
_entity_poly.entity_id
_entity_poly.type
_entity_poly.pdbx_seq_one_letter_code
_entity_poly.pdbx_strand_id
1 'polypeptide(L)'
;MKRHIDCAGGEGLTALGPKLVPFFKAVLVYFVVLAGDDDLEARGPSWTGVLVKVLPILSLVLFVLLHEGLTLGLLGPECWFSRRVLLALALSALADALLVWPAHFLSGMAVFGVAHLLYIAAFGFRPLRPVLGLALYALSAWAVSFLVPSLTGPLALGVPLYALVLATMLWRAVASSRRPTAPWSGLCPRVGGLLFAASDALIGFHMFHRPIPHSQALIMATYYAAQLGMALSIVGRSGAEEDGLRVLPVRPG
;
A
#
# COMPACT_ATOMS: atom_id res chain seq x y z
N MET A 1 36.30 -9.32 -20.49
CA MET A 1 35.11 -9.65 -19.66
C MET A 1 34.78 -8.46 -18.77
N LYS A 2 34.12 -7.44 -19.33
CA LYS A 2 33.81 -6.16 -18.66
C LYS A 2 32.31 -6.14 -18.41
N ARG A 3 31.92 -5.86 -17.16
CA ARG A 3 30.57 -5.89 -16.61
C ARG A 3 29.62 -5.00 -17.42
N HIS A 4 28.49 -5.57 -17.84
CA HIS A 4 27.36 -4.88 -18.49
C HIS A 4 26.14 -5.00 -17.56
N ILE A 5 26.22 -4.43 -16.34
CA ILE A 5 25.14 -4.54 -15.32
C ILE A 5 24.46 -3.19 -15.03
N ASP A 6 24.97 -2.06 -15.51
CA ASP A 6 24.50 -0.75 -15.02
C ASP A 6 23.46 0.00 -15.89
N CYS A 7 22.98 -0.53 -17.03
CA CYS A 7 22.03 0.23 -17.88
C CYS A 7 20.55 -0.15 -17.71
N ALA A 8 20.21 -1.34 -17.22
CA ALA A 8 18.80 -1.80 -17.19
C ALA A 8 17.95 -1.14 -16.08
N GLY A 9 18.58 -0.63 -15.02
CA GLY A 9 17.87 -0.03 -13.88
C GLY A 9 17.28 1.35 -14.15
N GLY A 10 17.93 2.14 -15.03
CA GLY A 10 17.54 3.52 -15.35
C GLY A 10 16.36 3.60 -16.32
N GLU A 11 16.35 2.75 -17.34
CA GLU A 11 15.36 2.79 -18.43
C GLU A 11 13.93 2.43 -17.95
N GLY A 12 13.82 1.50 -17.00
CA GLY A 12 12.54 1.11 -16.41
C GLY A 12 11.87 2.22 -15.58
N LEU A 13 12.65 2.98 -14.80
CA LEU A 13 12.11 4.10 -13.99
C LEU A 13 11.68 5.28 -14.85
N THR A 14 12.43 5.58 -15.93
CA THR A 14 12.07 6.65 -16.87
C THR A 14 10.79 6.37 -17.64
N ALA A 15 10.52 5.09 -17.97
CA ALA A 15 9.27 4.68 -18.63
C ALA A 15 8.04 4.75 -17.70
N LEU A 16 8.23 4.65 -16.38
CA LEU A 16 7.15 4.75 -15.39
C LEU A 16 6.71 6.18 -15.13
N GLY A 17 7.63 7.13 -15.25
CA GLY A 17 7.41 8.55 -14.95
C GLY A 17 6.12 9.11 -15.55
N PRO A 18 5.92 9.05 -16.89
CA PRO A 18 4.72 9.58 -17.53
C PRO A 18 3.42 8.93 -17.03
N LYS A 19 3.44 7.62 -16.74
CA LYS A 19 2.25 6.87 -16.28
C LYS A 19 1.88 7.18 -14.82
N LEU A 20 2.80 7.71 -14.02
CA LEU A 20 2.56 8.13 -12.62
C LEU A 20 2.16 9.60 -12.48
N VAL A 21 2.21 10.41 -13.56
CA VAL A 21 1.81 11.82 -13.51
C VAL A 21 0.40 12.03 -12.93
N PRO A 22 -0.63 11.23 -13.27
CA PRO A 22 -1.96 11.37 -12.67
C PRO A 22 -1.96 11.20 -11.16
N PHE A 23 -1.15 10.28 -10.63
CA PHE A 23 -1.01 10.06 -9.20
C PHE A 23 -0.42 11.27 -8.48
N PHE A 24 0.72 11.77 -8.94
CA PHE A 24 1.35 12.93 -8.31
C PHE A 24 0.48 14.19 -8.41
N LYS A 25 -0.25 14.37 -9.53
CA LYS A 25 -1.25 15.45 -9.65
C LYS A 25 -2.38 15.29 -8.64
N ALA A 26 -2.93 14.09 -8.47
CA ALA A 26 -4.00 13.84 -7.51
C ALA A 26 -3.53 14.05 -6.06
N VAL A 27 -2.32 13.62 -5.71
CA VAL A 27 -1.70 13.86 -4.40
C VAL A 27 -1.51 15.37 -4.17
N LEU A 28 -0.99 16.09 -5.16
CA LEU A 28 -0.82 17.54 -5.06
C LEU A 28 -2.17 18.25 -4.86
N VAL A 29 -3.19 17.88 -5.63
CA VAL A 29 -4.55 18.40 -5.47
C VAL A 29 -5.08 18.13 -4.06
N TYR A 30 -4.87 16.92 -3.53
CA TYR A 30 -5.25 16.59 -2.15
C TYR A 30 -4.61 17.53 -1.14
N PHE A 31 -3.28 17.73 -1.21
CA PHE A 31 -2.58 18.59 -0.27
C PHE A 31 -2.86 20.08 -0.46
N VAL A 32 -3.13 20.54 -1.69
CA VAL A 32 -3.54 21.93 -1.95
C VAL A 32 -4.93 22.18 -1.37
N VAL A 33 -5.88 21.25 -1.54
CA VAL A 33 -7.21 21.35 -0.92
C VAL A 33 -7.08 21.30 0.60
N LEU A 34 -6.23 20.42 1.14
CA LEU A 34 -5.98 20.32 2.57
C LEU A 34 -5.33 21.59 3.17
N ALA A 35 -4.48 22.28 2.41
CA ALA A 35 -3.77 23.47 2.85
C ALA A 35 -4.51 24.79 2.60
N GLY A 36 -5.37 24.84 1.59
CA GLY A 36 -6.11 26.04 1.18
C GLY A 36 -7.48 26.19 1.84
N ASP A 37 -8.09 25.08 2.25
CA ASP A 37 -9.22 25.11 3.18
C ASP A 37 -8.65 24.93 4.58
N ASP A 38 -8.61 26.00 5.40
CA ASP A 38 -8.14 25.99 6.80
C ASP A 38 -8.82 24.93 7.69
N ASP A 39 -9.79 24.17 7.16
CA ASP A 39 -10.55 23.15 7.87
C ASP A 39 -11.28 22.20 6.90
N LEU A 40 -10.57 21.41 6.08
CA LEU A 40 -11.19 20.21 5.49
C LEU A 40 -11.71 19.26 6.60
N GLU A 41 -11.10 19.32 7.79
CA GLU A 41 -11.59 18.67 9.01
C GLU A 41 -12.83 19.38 9.61
N ALA A 42 -12.91 20.72 9.70
CA ALA A 42 -14.07 21.38 10.31
C ALA A 42 -15.30 21.53 9.38
N ARG A 43 -15.16 21.34 8.05
CA ARG A 43 -16.33 21.24 7.14
C ARG A 43 -17.16 19.97 7.34
N GLY A 44 -16.63 18.96 8.03
CA GLY A 44 -17.28 17.68 8.22
C GLY A 44 -17.28 16.82 6.94
N PRO A 45 -17.95 15.65 6.98
CA PRO A 45 -17.89 14.67 5.91
C PRO A 45 -18.56 15.17 4.62
N SER A 46 -17.86 15.05 3.48
CA SER A 46 -18.35 15.51 2.18
C SER A 46 -17.96 14.58 1.04
N TRP A 47 -18.80 14.50 0.01
CA TRP A 47 -18.52 13.73 -1.21
C TRP A 47 -17.31 14.27 -1.99
N THR A 48 -17.05 15.57 -1.92
CA THR A 48 -15.85 16.20 -2.49
C THR A 48 -14.60 15.74 -1.75
N GLY A 49 -14.63 15.70 -0.41
CA GLY A 49 -13.54 15.16 0.41
C GLY A 49 -13.22 13.71 0.08
N VAL A 50 -14.25 12.89 -0.16
CA VAL A 50 -14.11 11.49 -0.61
C VAL A 50 -13.41 11.42 -1.96
N LEU A 51 -13.91 12.17 -2.94
CA LEU A 51 -13.34 12.16 -4.28
C LEU A 51 -11.85 12.52 -4.22
N VAL A 52 -11.51 13.63 -3.58
CA VAL A 52 -10.13 14.12 -3.47
C VAL A 52 -9.24 13.13 -2.72
N LYS A 53 -9.75 12.49 -1.66
CA LYS A 53 -9.01 11.48 -0.88
C LYS A 53 -8.76 10.18 -1.66
N VAL A 54 -9.71 9.76 -2.50
CA VAL A 54 -9.67 8.47 -3.20
C VAL A 54 -8.95 8.55 -4.56
N LEU A 55 -8.93 9.73 -5.20
CA LEU A 55 -8.33 9.95 -6.52
C LEU A 55 -6.86 9.46 -6.63
N PRO A 56 -5.97 9.71 -5.66
CA PRO A 56 -4.61 9.15 -5.71
C PRO A 56 -4.60 7.63 -5.81
N ILE A 57 -5.42 6.93 -5.03
CA ILE A 57 -5.45 5.46 -5.06
C ILE A 57 -6.05 4.94 -6.36
N LEU A 58 -7.11 5.56 -6.88
CA LEU A 58 -7.69 5.20 -8.18
C LEU A 58 -6.71 5.43 -9.32
N SER A 59 -5.89 6.47 -9.25
CA SER A 59 -4.85 6.70 -10.26
C SER A 59 -3.76 5.62 -10.22
N LEU A 60 -3.43 5.05 -9.04
CA LEU A 60 -2.54 3.89 -8.93
C LEU A 60 -3.18 2.62 -9.48
N VAL A 61 -4.47 2.40 -9.20
CA VAL A 61 -5.24 1.30 -9.79
C VAL A 61 -5.20 1.39 -11.32
N LEU A 62 -5.48 2.58 -11.87
CA LEU A 62 -5.43 2.83 -13.31
C LEU A 62 -4.01 2.64 -13.87
N PHE A 63 -2.99 3.14 -13.18
CA PHE A 63 -1.59 2.95 -13.55
C PHE A 63 -1.22 1.47 -13.65
N VAL A 64 -1.63 0.65 -12.68
CA VAL A 64 -1.39 -0.81 -12.70
C VAL A 64 -2.15 -1.46 -13.85
N LEU A 65 -3.40 -1.06 -14.12
CA LEU A 65 -4.22 -1.61 -15.21
C LEU A 65 -3.70 -1.24 -16.60
N LEU A 66 -3.17 -0.03 -16.77
CA LEU A 66 -2.64 0.50 -18.05
C LEU A 66 -1.16 0.17 -18.28
N HIS A 67 -0.50 -0.48 -17.32
CA HIS A 67 0.86 -0.94 -17.54
C HIS A 67 0.83 -2.08 -18.57
N GLU A 68 1.50 -1.86 -19.70
CA GLU A 68 1.59 -2.83 -20.80
C GLU A 68 2.13 -4.18 -20.29
N GLY A 69 1.58 -5.29 -20.81
CA GLY A 69 1.85 -6.65 -20.33
C GLY A 69 1.00 -7.07 -19.12
N LEU A 70 0.49 -6.13 -18.29
CA LEU A 70 -0.28 -6.47 -17.10
C LEU A 70 -1.74 -6.79 -17.37
N THR A 71 -2.41 -6.12 -18.31
CA THR A 71 -3.84 -6.30 -18.57
C THR A 71 -4.16 -7.65 -19.22
N LEU A 72 -3.29 -8.11 -20.13
CA LEU A 72 -3.37 -9.45 -20.74
C LEU A 72 -2.87 -10.53 -19.76
N GLY A 73 -1.80 -10.24 -19.01
CA GLY A 73 -1.26 -11.14 -17.98
C GLY A 73 -2.18 -11.32 -16.77
N LEU A 74 -2.96 -10.28 -16.40
CA LEU A 74 -3.95 -10.34 -15.33
C LEU A 74 -4.95 -11.46 -15.58
N LEU A 75 -5.30 -11.82 -16.82
CA LEU A 75 -6.21 -12.94 -17.12
C LEU A 75 -5.56 -14.32 -16.95
N GLY A 76 -4.22 -14.41 -16.94
CA GLY A 76 -3.47 -15.65 -16.75
C GLY A 76 -3.47 -16.16 -15.31
N PRO A 77 -3.36 -17.50 -15.10
CA PRO A 77 -3.33 -18.12 -13.78
C PRO A 77 -2.08 -17.75 -12.95
N GLU A 78 -1.00 -17.33 -13.59
CA GLU A 78 0.30 -17.02 -12.94
C GLU A 78 0.36 -15.63 -12.27
N CYS A 79 -0.60 -14.73 -12.56
CA CYS A 79 -0.59 -13.33 -12.09
C CYS A 79 -1.30 -13.10 -10.73
N TRP A 80 -1.34 -14.13 -9.88
CA TRP A 80 -2.03 -14.10 -8.59
C TRP A 80 -1.55 -12.98 -7.65
N PHE A 81 -0.26 -12.61 -7.72
CA PHE A 81 0.32 -11.52 -6.94
C PHE A 81 -0.29 -10.17 -7.34
N SER A 82 -0.21 -9.82 -8.63
CA SER A 82 -0.67 -8.55 -9.18
C SER A 82 -2.16 -8.35 -8.95
N ARG A 83 -2.97 -9.40 -9.13
CA ARG A 83 -4.40 -9.38 -8.81
C ARG A 83 -4.68 -9.03 -7.35
N ARG A 84 -3.97 -9.65 -6.40
CA ARG A 84 -4.19 -9.39 -4.97
C ARG A 84 -3.78 -7.98 -4.57
N VAL A 85 -2.65 -7.47 -5.08
CA VAL A 85 -2.21 -6.09 -4.81
C VAL A 85 -3.18 -5.08 -5.44
N LEU A 86 -3.67 -5.33 -6.65
CA LEU A 86 -4.67 -4.48 -7.32
C LEU A 86 -5.99 -4.46 -6.56
N LEU A 87 -6.50 -5.62 -6.14
CA LEU A 87 -7.72 -5.70 -5.34
C LEU A 87 -7.54 -5.02 -3.98
N ALA A 88 -6.38 -5.15 -3.34
CA ALA A 88 -6.07 -4.45 -2.10
C ALA A 88 -6.03 -2.92 -2.28
N LEU A 89 -5.49 -2.42 -3.40
CA LEU A 89 -5.56 -0.99 -3.75
C LEU A 89 -7.01 -0.52 -3.94
N ALA A 90 -7.83 -1.28 -4.66
CA ALA A 90 -9.24 -0.95 -4.86
C ALA A 90 -10.04 -0.96 -3.55
N LEU A 91 -9.79 -1.93 -2.66
CA LEU A 91 -10.38 -1.96 -1.32
C LEU A 91 -9.88 -0.81 -0.44
N SER A 92 -8.61 -0.41 -0.58
CA SER A 92 -8.06 0.74 0.14
C SER A 92 -8.77 2.04 -0.27
N ALA A 93 -9.05 2.23 -1.56
CA ALA A 93 -9.87 3.33 -2.07
C ALA A 93 -11.30 3.32 -1.48
N LEU A 94 -11.93 2.14 -1.39
CA LEU A 94 -13.24 2.00 -0.75
C LEU A 94 -13.19 2.33 0.74
N ALA A 95 -12.15 1.86 1.43
CA ALA A 95 -11.96 2.13 2.85
C ALA A 95 -11.73 3.63 3.10
N ASP A 96 -10.94 4.31 2.26
CA ASP A 96 -10.74 5.76 2.30
C ASP A 96 -12.06 6.53 2.18
N ALA A 97 -12.94 6.10 1.27
CA ALA A 97 -14.26 6.68 1.13
C ALA A 97 -15.05 6.52 2.44
N LEU A 98 -15.12 5.31 3.00
CA LEU A 98 -15.83 5.06 4.25
C LEU A 98 -15.28 5.89 5.43
N LEU A 99 -13.95 6.03 5.52
CA LEU A 99 -13.30 6.76 6.62
C LEU A 99 -13.53 8.28 6.59
N VAL A 100 -14.11 8.85 5.52
CA VAL A 100 -14.54 10.25 5.54
C VAL A 100 -15.70 10.46 6.51
N TRP A 101 -16.57 9.46 6.70
CA TRP A 101 -17.70 9.54 7.60
C TRP A 101 -17.40 8.88 8.95
N PRO A 102 -17.46 9.62 10.07
CA PRO A 102 -17.18 9.06 11.39
C PRO A 102 -18.03 7.82 11.75
N ALA A 103 -19.30 7.80 11.33
CA ALA A 103 -20.21 6.68 11.54
C ALA A 103 -19.76 5.37 10.86
N HIS A 104 -18.91 5.46 9.84
CA HIS A 104 -18.40 4.33 9.07
C HIS A 104 -16.94 4.00 9.40
N PHE A 105 -16.36 4.59 10.46
CA PHE A 105 -14.98 4.33 10.86
C PHE A 105 -14.68 2.83 11.03
N LEU A 106 -15.54 2.10 11.76
CA LEU A 106 -15.37 0.67 11.98
C LEU A 106 -15.45 -0.13 10.67
N SER A 107 -16.36 0.24 9.77
CA SER A 107 -16.50 -0.39 8.45
C SER A 107 -15.29 -0.11 7.56
N GLY A 108 -14.79 1.13 7.53
CA GLY A 108 -13.58 1.51 6.79
C GLY A 108 -12.35 0.77 7.32
N MET A 109 -12.18 0.69 8.64
CA MET A 109 -11.12 -0.12 9.27
C MET A 109 -11.23 -1.60 8.88
N ALA A 110 -12.43 -2.17 8.87
CA ALA A 110 -12.64 -3.55 8.44
C ALA A 110 -12.26 -3.77 6.97
N VAL A 111 -12.65 -2.86 6.07
CA VAL A 111 -12.29 -2.94 4.63
C VAL A 111 -10.79 -2.80 4.43
N PHE A 112 -10.11 -1.90 5.15
CA PHE A 112 -8.64 -1.84 5.17
C PHE A 112 -8.04 -3.15 5.69
N GLY A 113 -8.63 -3.77 6.71
CA GLY A 113 -8.21 -5.08 7.21
C GLY A 113 -8.26 -6.15 6.11
N VAL A 114 -9.30 -6.17 5.29
CA VAL A 114 -9.40 -7.07 4.14
C VAL A 114 -8.34 -6.74 3.08
N ALA A 115 -8.07 -5.47 2.80
CA ALA A 115 -6.96 -5.06 1.92
C ALA A 115 -5.61 -5.57 2.43
N HIS A 116 -5.36 -5.48 3.74
CA HIS A 116 -4.15 -6.04 4.36
C HIS A 116 -4.05 -7.56 4.24
N LEU A 117 -5.16 -8.28 4.40
CA LEU A 117 -5.19 -9.73 4.16
C LEU A 117 -4.84 -10.08 2.71
N LEU A 118 -5.29 -9.28 1.74
CA LEU A 118 -4.89 -9.46 0.33
C LEU A 118 -3.41 -9.17 0.12
N TYR A 119 -2.83 -8.15 0.77
CA TYR A 119 -1.39 -7.91 0.74
C TYR A 119 -0.58 -9.04 1.39
N ILE A 120 -1.00 -9.53 2.56
CA ILE A 120 -0.41 -10.71 3.22
C ILE A 120 -0.43 -11.90 2.27
N ALA A 121 -1.60 -12.17 1.68
CA ALA A 121 -1.77 -13.24 0.72
C ALA A 121 -0.84 -13.03 -0.48
N ALA A 122 -0.72 -11.80 -1.01
CA ALA A 122 0.17 -11.46 -2.13
C ALA A 122 1.63 -11.74 -1.79
N PHE A 123 2.13 -11.26 -0.64
CA PHE A 123 3.54 -11.43 -0.26
C PHE A 123 3.88 -12.89 0.07
N GLY A 124 2.95 -13.61 0.68
CA GLY A 124 3.11 -15.01 1.09
C GLY A 124 4.01 -15.18 2.31
N PHE A 125 4.13 -16.42 2.79
CA PHE A 125 4.81 -16.73 4.06
C PHE A 125 6.22 -17.32 3.90
N ARG A 126 6.76 -17.36 2.68
CA ARG A 126 8.09 -17.92 2.42
C ARG A 126 9.05 -16.82 1.94
N PRO A 127 10.23 -16.69 2.57
CA PRO A 127 10.65 -17.30 3.83
C PRO A 127 9.85 -16.76 5.02
N LEU A 128 9.73 -17.56 6.08
CA LEU A 128 8.92 -17.16 7.23
C LEU A 128 9.57 -16.00 8.00
N ARG A 129 10.87 -16.11 8.34
CA ARG A 129 11.60 -15.15 9.20
C ARG A 129 10.85 -14.87 10.52
N PRO A 130 10.65 -15.89 11.39
CA PRO A 130 9.82 -15.78 12.59
C PRO A 130 10.34 -14.75 13.61
N VAL A 131 11.66 -14.59 13.76
CA VAL A 131 12.26 -13.59 14.66
C VAL A 131 11.83 -12.16 14.29
N LEU A 132 11.82 -11.84 12.99
CA LEU A 132 11.31 -10.55 12.50
C LEU A 132 9.81 -10.40 12.80
N GLY A 133 9.03 -11.46 12.66
CA GLY A 133 7.59 -11.43 12.94
C GLY A 133 7.31 -11.18 14.41
N LEU A 134 8.02 -11.89 15.29
CA LEU A 134 7.93 -11.70 16.72
C LEU A 134 8.30 -10.26 17.13
N ALA A 135 9.38 -9.71 16.57
CA ALA A 135 9.79 -8.32 16.82
C ALA A 135 8.71 -7.32 16.40
N LEU A 136 8.08 -7.51 15.24
CA LEU A 136 7.01 -6.63 14.74
C LEU A 136 5.70 -6.79 15.53
N TYR A 137 5.36 -8.00 15.96
CA TYR A 137 4.21 -8.21 16.86
C TYR A 137 4.44 -7.60 18.24
N ALA A 138 5.65 -7.72 18.79
CA ALA A 138 6.01 -7.08 20.07
C ALA A 138 5.92 -5.55 19.96
N LEU A 139 6.43 -4.97 18.87
CA LEU A 139 6.32 -3.54 18.61
C LEU A 139 4.86 -3.09 18.46
N SER A 140 4.05 -3.86 17.72
CA SER A 140 2.62 -3.59 17.54
C SER A 140 1.85 -3.68 18.86
N ALA A 141 2.11 -4.71 19.66
CA ALA A 141 1.49 -4.87 20.99
C ALA A 141 1.89 -3.74 21.94
N TRP A 142 3.16 -3.32 21.92
CA TRP A 142 3.62 -2.17 22.69
C TRP A 142 2.90 -0.89 22.26
N ALA A 143 2.77 -0.61 20.97
CA ALA A 143 2.03 0.54 20.47
C ALA A 143 0.54 0.49 20.87
N VAL A 144 -0.13 -0.66 20.70
CA VAL A 144 -1.54 -0.86 21.06
C VAL A 144 -1.78 -0.69 22.55
N SER A 145 -0.81 -1.03 23.42
CA SER A 145 -0.95 -0.88 24.87
C SER A 145 -1.24 0.57 25.31
N PHE A 146 -0.78 1.56 24.55
CA PHE A 146 -1.10 2.98 24.80
C PHE A 146 -2.51 3.38 24.36
N LEU A 147 -3.12 2.64 23.44
CA LEU A 147 -4.44 2.92 22.89
C LEU A 147 -5.55 2.27 23.72
N VAL A 148 -5.30 1.06 24.24
CA VAL A 148 -6.27 0.24 24.98
C VAL A 148 -7.06 1.00 26.06
N PRO A 149 -6.45 1.88 26.89
CA PRO A 149 -7.20 2.61 27.92
C PRO A 149 -8.32 3.51 27.39
N SER A 150 -8.24 3.94 26.13
CA SER A 150 -9.19 4.86 25.50
C SER A 150 -10.14 4.16 24.52
N LEU A 151 -9.96 2.86 24.26
CA LEU A 151 -10.84 2.10 23.37
C LEU A 151 -12.13 1.71 24.09
N THR A 152 -13.27 1.92 23.44
CA THR A 152 -14.59 1.53 23.96
C THR A 152 -15.41 0.77 22.92
N GLY A 153 -16.42 0.03 23.38
CA GLY A 153 -17.34 -0.69 22.51
C GLY A 153 -16.64 -1.66 21.54
N PRO A 154 -17.09 -1.76 20.28
CA PRO A 154 -16.49 -2.66 19.29
C PRO A 154 -15.00 -2.38 18.99
N LEU A 155 -14.52 -1.16 19.23
CA LEU A 155 -13.13 -0.78 18.94
C LEU A 155 -12.14 -1.40 19.92
N ALA A 156 -12.57 -1.73 21.14
CA ALA A 156 -11.74 -2.42 22.14
C ALA A 156 -11.21 -3.77 21.65
N LEU A 157 -11.98 -4.45 20.80
CA LEU A 157 -11.55 -5.68 20.12
C LEU A 157 -11.06 -5.41 18.69
N GLY A 158 -11.72 -4.50 17.97
CA GLY A 158 -11.41 -4.21 16.57
C GLY A 158 -9.99 -3.69 16.34
N VAL A 159 -9.52 -2.77 17.19
CA VAL A 159 -8.18 -2.14 17.02
C VAL A 159 -7.04 -3.15 17.26
N PRO A 160 -7.02 -3.95 18.34
CA PRO A 160 -6.00 -4.99 18.50
C PRO A 160 -5.99 -6.03 17.38
N LEU A 161 -7.16 -6.48 16.93
CA LEU A 161 -7.26 -7.43 15.80
C LEU A 161 -6.74 -6.82 14.51
N TYR A 162 -7.11 -5.59 14.22
CA TYR A 162 -6.62 -4.86 13.06
C TYR A 162 -5.10 -4.68 13.11
N ALA A 163 -4.55 -4.28 14.27
CA ALA A 163 -3.11 -4.11 14.48
C ALA A 163 -2.31 -5.42 14.31
N LEU A 164 -2.91 -6.57 14.66
CA LEU A 164 -2.32 -7.88 14.39
C LEU A 164 -2.25 -8.18 12.88
N VAL A 165 -3.32 -7.89 12.15
CA VAL A 165 -3.35 -8.04 10.67
C VAL A 165 -2.33 -7.10 10.03
N LEU A 166 -2.29 -5.83 10.42
CA LEU A 166 -1.33 -4.84 9.92
C LEU A 166 0.13 -5.25 10.21
N ALA A 167 0.43 -5.70 11.44
CA ALA A 167 1.76 -6.20 11.79
C ALA A 167 2.15 -7.43 10.96
N THR A 168 1.19 -8.32 10.68
CA THR A 168 1.40 -9.45 9.78
C THR A 168 1.70 -8.98 8.36
N MET A 169 0.94 -8.01 7.84
CA MET A 169 1.16 -7.42 6.52
C MET A 169 2.58 -6.85 6.40
N LEU A 170 2.98 -6.01 7.36
CA LEU A 170 4.34 -5.46 7.43
C LEU A 170 5.41 -6.56 7.50
N TRP A 171 5.19 -7.57 8.34
CA TRP A 171 6.11 -8.70 8.45
C TRP A 171 6.27 -9.45 7.13
N ARG A 172 5.19 -9.67 6.37
CA ARG A 172 5.27 -10.33 5.06
C ARG A 172 5.89 -9.43 4.01
N ALA A 173 5.58 -8.14 4.01
CA ALA A 173 6.18 -7.18 3.11
C ALA A 173 7.71 -7.12 3.26
N VAL A 174 8.22 -7.06 4.49
CA VAL A 174 9.66 -6.99 4.80
C VAL A 174 10.38 -8.32 4.58
N ALA A 175 9.75 -9.44 4.94
CA ALA A 175 10.37 -10.75 4.83
C ALA A 175 10.30 -11.37 3.44
N SER A 176 9.38 -10.89 2.58
CA SER A 176 9.20 -11.44 1.24
C SER A 176 10.54 -11.45 0.51
N SER A 177 11.01 -12.64 0.14
CA SER A 177 12.27 -12.83 -0.60
C SER A 177 12.01 -13.10 -2.08
N ARG A 178 10.86 -12.66 -2.60
CA ARG A 178 10.57 -12.79 -4.02
C ARG A 178 11.69 -12.12 -4.79
N ARG A 179 12.27 -12.85 -5.74
CA ARG A 179 13.42 -12.39 -6.54
C ARG A 179 12.96 -11.19 -7.36
N PRO A 180 13.40 -9.97 -7.03
CA PRO A 180 13.05 -8.79 -7.82
C PRO A 180 13.93 -8.76 -9.08
N THR A 181 13.43 -8.21 -10.19
CA THR A 181 14.27 -7.99 -11.38
C THR A 181 15.28 -6.86 -11.18
N ALA A 182 14.97 -5.94 -10.28
CA ALA A 182 15.82 -4.81 -9.94
C ALA A 182 15.83 -4.56 -8.43
N PRO A 183 16.94 -4.07 -7.84
CA PRO A 183 17.02 -3.82 -6.40
C PRO A 183 15.91 -2.90 -5.87
N TRP A 184 15.51 -1.89 -6.65
CA TRP A 184 14.48 -0.92 -6.27
C TRP A 184 13.10 -1.57 -6.07
N SER A 185 12.72 -2.52 -6.93
CA SER A 185 11.41 -3.18 -6.85
C SER A 185 11.29 -4.14 -5.66
N GLY A 186 12.42 -4.68 -5.20
CA GLY A 186 12.50 -5.44 -3.95
C GLY A 186 12.39 -4.57 -2.69
N LEU A 187 12.70 -3.27 -2.78
CA LEU A 187 12.57 -2.31 -1.68
C LEU A 187 11.16 -1.72 -1.59
N CYS A 188 10.47 -1.54 -2.73
CA CYS A 188 9.12 -0.99 -2.82
C CYS A 188 8.11 -1.59 -1.81
N PRO A 189 7.89 -2.92 -1.71
CA PRO A 189 6.94 -3.47 -0.75
C PRO A 189 7.40 -3.28 0.70
N ARG A 190 8.72 -3.27 0.97
CA ARG A 190 9.26 -3.11 2.34
C ARG A 190 9.05 -1.69 2.85
N VAL A 191 9.44 -0.71 2.05
CA VAL A 191 9.25 0.71 2.35
C VAL A 191 7.76 1.02 2.37
N GLY A 192 6.99 0.49 1.41
CA GLY A 192 5.54 0.63 1.36
C GLY A 192 4.86 0.12 2.62
N GLY A 193 5.16 -1.11 3.04
CA GLY A 193 4.60 -1.68 4.26
C GLY A 193 4.96 -0.89 5.54
N LEU A 194 6.20 -0.39 5.65
CA LEU A 194 6.63 0.44 6.77
C LEU A 194 5.86 1.75 6.84
N LEU A 195 5.72 2.43 5.70
CA LEU A 195 4.96 3.68 5.60
C LEU A 195 3.47 3.47 5.87
N PHE A 196 2.90 2.34 5.45
CA PHE A 196 1.50 2.00 5.75
C PHE A 196 1.31 1.82 7.26
N ALA A 197 2.17 1.02 7.90
CA ALA A 197 2.12 0.84 9.35
C ALA A 197 2.31 2.14 10.12
N ALA A 198 3.17 3.04 9.63
CA ALA A 198 3.36 4.37 10.21
C ALA A 198 2.11 5.24 10.06
N SER A 199 1.47 5.26 8.89
CA SER A 199 0.18 5.95 8.65
C SER A 199 -0.90 5.50 9.63
N ASP A 200 -1.08 4.19 9.78
CA ASP A 200 -2.13 3.64 10.66
C ASP A 200 -1.81 3.86 12.14
N ALA A 201 -0.53 3.83 12.52
CA ALA A 201 -0.11 4.21 13.86
C ALA A 201 -0.44 5.68 14.14
N LEU A 202 -0.20 6.59 13.19
CA LEU A 202 -0.59 8.00 13.33
C LEU A 202 -2.10 8.16 13.52
N ILE A 203 -2.93 7.43 12.76
CA ILE A 203 -4.39 7.40 12.95
C ILE A 203 -4.73 6.95 14.39
N GLY A 204 -4.19 5.80 14.81
CA GLY A 204 -4.48 5.22 16.12
C GLY A 204 -4.09 6.14 17.29
N PHE A 205 -2.88 6.71 17.24
CA PHE A 205 -2.42 7.65 18.27
C PHE A 205 -3.22 8.95 18.28
N HIS A 206 -3.55 9.50 17.10
CA HIS A 206 -4.34 10.73 16.98
C HIS A 206 -5.76 10.54 17.55
N MET A 207 -6.40 9.42 17.25
CA MET A 207 -7.78 9.13 17.63
C MET A 207 -7.93 8.64 19.08
N PHE A 208 -6.98 7.84 19.58
CA PHE A 208 -7.14 7.08 20.83
C PHE A 208 -6.07 7.34 21.88
N HIS A 209 -5.16 8.31 21.69
CA HIS A 209 -4.17 8.65 22.71
C HIS A 209 -4.03 10.16 22.93
N ARG A 210 -3.57 10.89 21.90
CA ARG A 210 -3.42 12.35 21.97
C ARG A 210 -3.51 12.97 20.58
N PRO A 211 -4.13 14.16 20.45
CA PRO A 211 -4.16 14.86 19.17
C PRO A 211 -2.72 15.16 18.70
N ILE A 212 -2.48 15.00 17.41
CA ILE A 212 -1.17 15.20 16.78
C ILE A 212 -1.35 16.42 15.86
N PRO A 213 -0.50 17.46 15.98
CA PRO A 213 -0.55 18.60 15.07
C PRO A 213 -0.34 18.15 13.63
N HIS A 214 -1.19 18.63 12.72
CA HIS A 214 -1.14 18.28 11.30
C HIS A 214 -1.24 16.77 11.02
N SER A 215 -1.94 16.03 11.89
CA SER A 215 -2.13 14.57 11.81
C SER A 215 -2.53 14.13 10.41
N GLN A 216 -3.56 14.75 9.84
CA GLN A 216 -4.09 14.40 8.53
C GLN A 216 -3.04 14.48 7.42
N ALA A 217 -2.22 15.54 7.41
CA ALA A 217 -1.18 15.69 6.41
C ALA A 217 -0.11 14.58 6.53
N LEU A 218 0.30 14.26 7.76
CA LEU A 218 1.29 13.21 8.03
C LEU A 218 0.76 11.81 7.69
N ILE A 219 -0.49 11.52 8.07
CA ILE A 219 -1.20 10.27 7.76
C ILE A 219 -1.25 10.10 6.24
N MET A 220 -1.76 11.09 5.52
CA MET A 220 -1.98 10.96 4.08
C MET A 220 -0.68 10.96 3.27
N ALA A 221 0.35 11.68 3.72
CA ALA A 221 1.66 11.66 3.08
C ALA A 221 2.30 10.26 3.19
N THR A 222 2.31 9.68 4.39
CA THR A 222 2.84 8.33 4.62
C THR A 222 2.00 7.28 3.92
N TYR A 223 0.67 7.40 3.94
CA TYR A 223 -0.27 6.52 3.26
C TYR A 223 -0.11 6.51 1.74
N TYR A 224 -0.11 7.66 1.08
CA TYR A 224 0.02 7.69 -0.39
C TYR A 224 1.39 7.21 -0.85
N ALA A 225 2.45 7.52 -0.10
CA ALA A 225 3.78 6.97 -0.36
C ALA A 225 3.81 5.44 -0.14
N ALA A 226 3.09 4.94 0.88
CA ALA A 226 2.94 3.52 1.12
C ALA A 226 2.30 2.83 -0.09
N GLN A 227 1.15 3.32 -0.54
CA GLN A 227 0.37 2.76 -1.64
C GLN A 227 1.12 2.81 -2.97
N LEU A 228 1.89 3.88 -3.22
CA LEU A 228 2.81 3.94 -4.36
C LEU A 228 3.85 2.81 -4.29
N GLY A 229 4.45 2.58 -3.13
CA GLY A 229 5.38 1.45 -2.92
C GLY A 229 4.73 0.09 -3.18
N MET A 230 3.48 -0.09 -2.73
CA MET A 230 2.74 -1.32 -2.99
C MET A 230 2.45 -1.50 -4.48
N ALA A 231 2.02 -0.45 -5.19
CA ALA A 231 1.76 -0.49 -6.64
C ALA A 231 3.03 -0.77 -7.46
N LEU A 232 4.14 -0.08 -7.14
CA LEU A 232 5.43 -0.26 -7.82
C LEU A 232 6.03 -1.66 -7.62
N SER A 233 5.68 -2.35 -6.54
CA SER A 233 6.09 -3.74 -6.30
C SER A 233 5.60 -4.72 -7.38
N ILE A 234 4.55 -4.35 -8.12
CA ILE A 234 4.02 -5.12 -9.24
C ILE A 234 4.91 -4.98 -10.48
N VAL A 235 5.30 -3.76 -10.82
CA VAL A 235 6.01 -3.43 -12.07
C VAL A 235 7.35 -4.16 -12.17
N GLY A 236 8.12 -4.17 -11.09
CA GLY A 236 9.42 -4.86 -11.08
C GLY A 236 9.33 -6.39 -11.07
N ARG A 237 8.16 -6.97 -11.38
CA ARG A 237 7.96 -8.40 -11.63
C ARG A 237 7.65 -8.68 -13.10
N SER A 238 6.87 -7.84 -13.76
CA SER A 238 6.43 -8.06 -15.15
C SER A 238 7.58 -8.16 -16.14
N GLY A 239 8.65 -7.38 -15.93
CA GLY A 239 9.86 -7.49 -16.75
C GLY A 239 10.53 -8.87 -16.71
N ALA A 240 10.35 -9.66 -15.65
CA ALA A 240 10.91 -11.03 -15.57
C ALA A 240 10.06 -12.05 -16.32
N GLU A 241 8.74 -11.87 -16.35
CA GLU A 241 7.82 -12.75 -17.07
C GLU A 241 7.93 -12.53 -18.60
N GLU A 242 8.08 -11.28 -19.03
CA GLU A 242 8.29 -10.96 -20.45
C GLU A 242 9.67 -11.42 -20.97
N ASP A 243 10.75 -11.22 -20.23
CA ASP A 243 12.08 -11.74 -20.62
C ASP A 243 12.13 -13.28 -20.60
N GLY A 244 11.46 -13.92 -19.64
CA GLY A 244 11.36 -15.39 -19.60
C GLY A 244 10.59 -15.97 -20.79
N LEU A 245 9.56 -15.28 -21.27
CA LEU A 245 8.78 -15.69 -22.44
C LEU A 245 9.53 -15.45 -23.76
N ARG A 246 10.40 -14.43 -23.83
CA ARG A 246 11.28 -14.16 -24.99
C ARG A 246 12.44 -15.15 -25.12
N VAL A 247 12.81 -15.83 -24.03
CA VAL A 247 13.93 -16.79 -23.99
C VAL A 247 13.46 -18.24 -24.19
N LEU A 248 12.17 -18.51 -24.42
CA LEU A 248 11.74 -19.84 -24.83
C LEU A 248 12.42 -20.19 -26.17
N PRO A 249 13.31 -21.20 -26.22
CA PRO A 249 13.85 -21.65 -27.49
C PRO A 249 12.66 -22.11 -28.33
N VAL A 250 12.55 -21.57 -29.54
CA VAL A 250 11.75 -22.18 -30.60
C VAL A 250 12.19 -23.63 -30.64
N ARG A 251 11.34 -24.56 -30.18
CA ARG A 251 11.63 -25.99 -30.32
C ARG A 251 11.83 -26.24 -31.81
N PRO A 252 13.00 -26.72 -32.25
CA PRO A 252 13.10 -27.23 -33.61
C PRO A 252 12.40 -28.59 -33.64
N GLY A 253 11.39 -28.71 -34.51
CA GLY A 253 10.74 -29.97 -34.90
C GLY A 253 9.44 -30.26 -34.18
#